data_AF-A0A7V9H0N8-F1
#
_entry.id   AF-A0A7V9H0N8-F1
#
_cell.length_a   1.000
_cell.length_b   1.000
_cell.length_c   1.000
_cell.angle_alpha   90.00
_cell.angle_beta   90.00
_cell.angle_gamma   90.00
#
_symmetry.space_group_name_H-M   'P 1'
#
loop_
_entity.id
_entity.type
_entity.pdbx_description
1 polymer ?
#
loop_
_entity_poly.entity_id
_entity_poly.type
_entity_poly.pdbx_seq_one_letter_code
_entity_poly.pdbx_strand_id
1 'polypeptide(L)' 'QTAAAAVRDEQAEAMQLGIGGVPFFVYDRTYGVSGAQPADAHLEVLRKVWSDDHPLTLVGAEASTSGGAACGPDGCAV' A
#
# COMPACT_ATOMS: atom_id res chain seq x y z
N GLN A 1 25.59 4.40 -6.70
CA GLN A 1 25.42 2.94 -6.51
C GLN A 1 25.79 2.24 -7.80
N THR A 2 26.41 1.06 -7.74
CA THR A 2 26.70 0.25 -8.96
C THR A 2 25.54 -0.70 -9.22
N ALA A 3 25.33 -1.13 -10.47
CA ALA A 3 24.26 -2.06 -10.81
C ALA A 3 24.34 -3.37 -10.00
N ALA A 4 25.55 -3.87 -9.75
CA ALA A 4 25.76 -5.07 -8.94
C ALA A 4 25.39 -4.89 -7.45
N ALA A 5 25.50 -3.67 -6.91
CA ALA A 5 25.06 -3.40 -5.54
C ALA A 5 23.53 -3.39 -5.47
N ALA A 6 22.85 -2.67 -6.38
CA ALA A 6 21.39 -2.62 -6.44
C ALA A 6 20.75 -4.01 -6.58
N VAL A 7 21.30 -4.87 -7.45
CA VAL A 7 20.82 -6.26 -7.62
C VAL A 7 20.91 -7.06 -6.31
N ARG A 8 21.97 -6.87 -5.51
CA ARG A 8 22.10 -7.58 -4.23
C ARG A 8 21.14 -7.04 -3.18
N ASP A 9 20.88 -5.74 -3.18
CA ASP A 9 19.93 -5.11 -2.26
C ASP A 9 18.49 -5.59 -2.57
N GLU A 10 18.11 -5.68 -3.84
CA GLU A 10 16.81 -6.23 -4.27
C GLU A 10 16.65 -7.71 -3.88
N GLN A 11 17.69 -8.52 -4.04
CA GLN A 11 17.67 -9.92 -3.62
C GLN A 11 17.54 -10.05 -2.09
N ALA A 12 18.22 -9.20 -1.33
CA ALA A 12 18.14 -9.18 0.12
C ALA A 12 16.73 -8.80 0.61
N GLU A 13 16.09 -7.81 -0.03
CA GLU A 13 14.70 -7.45 0.25
C GLU A 13 13.75 -8.63 -0.02
N ALA A 14 13.91 -9.32 -1.14
CA ALA A 14 13.11 -10.49 -1.46
C ALA A 14 13.23 -11.60 -0.39
N MET A 15 14.46 -11.85 0.12
CA MET A 15 14.68 -12.81 1.20
C MET A 15 14.03 -12.37 2.52
N GLN A 16 14.08 -11.08 2.85
CA GLN A 16 13.43 -10.53 4.06
C GLN A 16 11.90 -10.68 4.01
N LEU A 17 11.32 -10.63 2.81
CA LEU A 17 9.90 -10.88 2.56
C LEU A 17 9.55 -12.39 2.49
N GLY A 18 10.52 -13.29 2.63
CA GLY A 18 10.32 -14.74 2.55
C GLY A 18 10.12 -15.28 1.13
N ILE A 19 10.50 -14.54 0.10
CA ILE A 19 10.29 -14.91 -1.32
C ILE A 19 11.35 -15.93 -1.74
N GLY A 20 10.97 -17.19 -1.95
CA GLY A 20 11.89 -18.27 -2.35
C GLY A 20 11.95 -18.58 -3.85
N GLY A 21 11.10 -17.96 -4.68
CA GLY A 21 11.00 -18.27 -6.10
C GLY A 21 10.29 -17.19 -6.91
N VAL A 22 10.58 -17.14 -8.21
CA VAL A 22 10.10 -16.13 -9.16
C VAL A 22 9.25 -16.75 -10.28
N PRO A 23 8.29 -16.00 -10.86
CA PRO A 23 7.91 -14.62 -10.53
C PRO A 23 7.14 -14.54 -9.20
N PHE A 24 7.31 -13.42 -8.49
CA PHE A 24 6.59 -13.11 -7.25
C PHE A 24 6.15 -11.64 -7.31
N PHE A 25 4.92 -11.36 -6.89
CA PHE A 25 4.32 -10.04 -6.91
C PHE A 25 3.95 -9.63 -5.48
N VAL A 26 4.38 -8.45 -5.06
CA VAL A 26 4.05 -7.85 -3.77
C VAL A 26 3.11 -6.68 -4.02
N TYR A 27 1.92 -6.69 -3.41
CA TYR A 27 0.93 -5.62 -3.49
C TYR A 27 0.85 -4.88 -2.17
N ASP A 28 1.13 -3.58 -2.21
CA ASP A 28 1.04 -2.67 -1.08
C ASP A 28 1.72 -3.17 0.21
N ARG A 29 2.82 -3.92 0.04
CA ARG A 29 3.56 -4.61 1.11
C ARG A 29 2.72 -5.47 2.06
N THR A 30 1.48 -5.77 1.69
CA THR A 30 0.49 -6.48 2.53
C THR A 30 0.11 -7.83 1.93
N TYR A 31 0.10 -7.93 0.60
CA TYR A 31 -0.27 -9.13 -0.12
C TYR A 31 0.87 -9.63 -1.01
N GLY A 32 1.11 -10.95 -1.01
CA GLY A 32 2.09 -11.61 -1.86
C GLY A 32 1.44 -12.67 -2.75
N VAL A 33 1.79 -12.67 -4.05
CA VAL A 33 1.32 -13.66 -5.04
C VAL A 33 2.53 -14.33 -5.68
N SER A 34 2.63 -15.66 -5.51
CA SER A 34 3.72 -16.46 -6.08
C SER A 34 3.32 -17.12 -7.39
N GLY A 35 4.22 -17.12 -8.36
CA GLY A 35 4.07 -17.77 -9.65
C GLY A 35 3.40 -16.89 -10.70
N ALA A 36 3.43 -17.38 -11.94
CA ALA A 36 2.79 -16.73 -13.08
C ALA A 36 1.28 -17.01 -13.07
N GLN A 37 0.55 -16.29 -12.21
CA GLN A 37 -0.89 -16.46 -12.07
C GLN A 37 -1.64 -15.86 -13.29
N PRO A 38 -2.88 -16.31 -13.56
CA PRO A 38 -3.72 -15.70 -14.59
C PRO A 38 -4.03 -14.23 -14.28
N ALA A 39 -4.23 -13.42 -15.32
CA ALA A 39 -4.53 -11.99 -15.18
C ALA A 39 -5.75 -11.71 -14.28
N ASP A 40 -6.78 -12.55 -14.35
CA ASP A 40 -8.00 -12.40 -13.53
C ASP A 40 -7.71 -12.55 -12.03
N ALA A 41 -6.77 -13.43 -11.65
CA ALA A 41 -6.35 -13.59 -10.26
C ALA A 41 -5.61 -12.34 -9.76
N HIS A 42 -4.73 -11.77 -10.59
CA HIS A 42 -4.07 -10.49 -10.27
C HIS A 42 -5.07 -9.35 -10.12
N LEU A 43 -6.08 -9.28 -10.99
CA LEU A 43 -7.13 -8.28 -10.93
C LEU A 43 -7.98 -8.39 -9.65
N GLU A 44 -8.26 -9.61 -9.19
CA GLU A 44 -8.95 -9.84 -7.92
C GLU A 44 -8.12 -9.35 -6.73
N VAL A 45 -6.82 -9.66 -6.69
CA VAL A 45 -5.90 -9.19 -5.63
C VAL A 45 -5.84 -7.67 -5.61
N LEU A 46 -5.72 -7.02 -6.78
CA LEU A 46 -5.72 -5.56 -6.88
C LEU A 46 -7.00 -4.94 -6.31
N ARG A 47 -8.18 -5.48 -6.65
CA ARG A 47 -9.46 -5.00 -6.07
C ARG A 47 -9.50 -5.17 -4.56
N LYS A 48 -9.00 -6.29 -4.05
CA LYS A 48 -8.95 -6.57 -2.62
C LYS A 48 -8.02 -5.60 -1.89
N VAL A 49 -6.78 -5.46 -2.35
CA VAL A 49 -5.78 -4.53 -1.80
C VAL A 49 -6.35 -3.11 -1.74
N TRP A 50 -6.97 -2.66 -2.82
CA TRP A 50 -7.59 -1.34 -2.87
C TRP A 50 -8.69 -1.18 -1.81
N SER A 51 -9.59 -2.15 -1.69
CA SER A 51 -10.68 -2.11 -0.70
C SER A 51 -10.17 -2.12 0.74
N ASP A 52 -9.05 -2.79 1.02
CA ASP A 52 -8.51 -2.92 2.37
C ASP A 52 -7.73 -1.68 2.81
N ASP A 53 -7.04 -0.99 1.90
CA ASP A 53 -6.22 0.19 2.19
C ASP A 53 -6.99 1.53 2.12
N HIS A 54 -8.19 1.54 1.52
CA HIS A 54 -8.99 2.76 1.34
C HIS A 54 -10.28 2.85 2.18
N PRO A 55 -10.32 2.43 3.46
CA PRO A 55 -11.50 2.66 4.30
C PRO A 55 -11.55 4.13 4.74
N LEU A 56 -12.62 4.84 4.37
CA LEU A 56 -12.90 6.17 4.89
C LEU A 56 -13.31 6.05 6.36
N THR A 57 -12.37 6.34 7.27
CA THR A 57 -12.67 6.49 8.70
C THR A 57 -12.85 7.97 9.00
N LEU A 58 -14.09 8.38 9.24
CA LEU A 58 -14.39 9.76 9.65
C LEU A 58 -13.85 10.01 11.05
N VAL A 59 -12.79 10.80 11.16
CA VAL A 59 -12.30 11.30 12.45
C VAL A 59 -13.12 12.54 12.80
N GLY A 60 -14.01 12.43 13.80
CA GLY A 60 -14.77 13.55 14.32
C GLY A 60 -16.14 13.81 13.69
N ALA A 61 -16.94 12.77 13.44
CA ALA A 61 -18.37 12.95 13.11
C ALA A 61 -19.16 13.70 14.22
N GLU A 62 -18.61 13.74 15.45
CA GLU A 62 -19.08 14.55 16.59
C GLU A 62 -18.42 15.95 16.64
N ALA A 63 -17.35 16.19 15.87
CA ALA A 63 -16.55 17.42 15.86
C ALA A 63 -16.97 18.41 14.76
N SER A 64 -17.98 18.09 13.95
CA SER A 64 -18.59 19.06 13.03
C SER A 64 -19.25 20.26 13.77
N THR A 65 -19.29 20.25 15.10
CA THR A 65 -19.63 21.43 15.93
C THR A 65 -18.46 22.01 16.74
N SER A 66 -17.25 21.44 16.71
CA SER A 66 -16.07 22.07 17.34
C SER A 66 -14.72 21.57 16.79
N GLY A 67 -14.27 22.22 15.72
CA GLY A 67 -12.89 22.68 15.49
C GLY A 67 -11.72 21.78 15.87
N GLY A 68 -11.41 20.78 15.04
CA GLY A 68 -10.00 20.44 14.79
C GLY A 68 -9.37 21.56 13.95
N ALA A 69 -8.09 21.90 14.19
CA ALA A 69 -7.38 22.92 13.41
C ALA A 69 -7.11 22.43 11.98
N ALA A 70 -8.15 22.45 11.15
CA ALA A 70 -8.09 22.26 9.72
C ALA A 70 -8.51 23.56 9.05
N CYS A 71 -7.80 23.95 7.99
CA CYS A 71 -8.23 25.05 7.15
C CYS A 71 -9.33 24.57 6.22
N GLY A 72 -10.51 25.14 6.37
CA GLY A 72 -11.63 24.90 5.48
C GLY A 72 -11.55 25.78 4.23
N PRO A 73 -12.49 25.60 3.28
CA PRO A 73 -12.65 26.52 2.15
C PRO A 73 -12.92 27.97 2.61
N ASP A 74 -13.42 28.15 3.84
CA ASP A 74 -13.74 29.45 4.44
C ASP A 74 -12.54 30.10 5.17
N GLY A 75 -11.37 29.48 5.11
CA GLY A 75 -10.15 29.95 5.77
C GLY A 75 -9.80 29.16 7.03
N CYS A 76 -8.71 29.58 7.67
CA CYS A 76 -8.16 28.94 8.87
C CYS A 76 -8.60 29.69 10.13
N ALA A 77 -8.82 28.96 11.23
CA ALA A 77 -8.87 29.56 12.55
C ALA A 77 -7.44 30.06 12.91
N VAL A 78 -7.28 31.38 13.05
CA VAL A 78 -6.03 32.03 13.47
C VAL A 78 -6.01 32.28 14.96
#